data_AF-A0A024TUD6-F1
#
_entry.id   AF-A0A024TUD6-F1
#
_cell.length_a   1.000
_cell.length_b   1.000
_cell.length_c   1.000
_cell.angle_alpha   90.00
_cell.angle_beta   90.00
_cell.angle_gamma   90.00
#
_symmetry.space_group_name_H-M   'P 1'
#
loop_
_entity.id
_entity.type
_entity.pdbx_description
1 polymer ?
#
loop_
_entity_poly.entity_id
_entity_poly.type
_entity_poly.pdbx_seq_one_letter_code
_entity_poly.pdbx_strand_id
1 'polypeptide(L)'
;MGVIDVHGQSDFNAKLRGAGGKLVVVDFTATWCGPCQYIKPTFHQWANEYDDVVFLEVNEAHNEDVIHSVGIRGFPTFHLYINSQKVDELVGADVNSLKRKIDTWRASAGYNPFASEGVALGNGGATWEDPREARLRKFNQDASAALRTLSPPAPVAAPSLTEEEEQKEDEELAKALLLSQQELQHAQADQAAHVSGEPNLEIPPVNEEFLGQLTEMGFPEVRARKSLLATNDQNSLEAAISWIEEHEGDADIDAPIQFIDLAKQRKVLTTEEKEAKVAELKRRIEEKKVMRAAQSKKDEIAREIARRNMGKEMASAKEEYDAIQTRLMREKQAREKLEAKRERERLLKQIELDKAERRAHNGKLTAATSLDAPEPVTAAAAAPAHSPAKPVAAPEVDLETNVNRLSQYRVGNDGLTALKTLLVYVTKLLENPTELDKYGRINSTNAAFKKRVGSLIGGTMFLRGIGFEKEVDGDYLVLREFNGTRLRDAQRLLERAIDAYHQNV
;
A
#
# COMPACT_ATOMS: atom_id res chain seq x y z
N MET A 1 21.00 0.90 24.01
CA MET A 1 21.99 -0.17 23.72
C MET A 1 22.48 0.04 22.28
N GLY A 2 23.77 0.11 22.00
CA GLY A 2 24.25 0.40 20.63
C GLY A 2 23.79 -0.62 19.58
N VAL A 3 23.93 -0.27 18.31
CA VAL A 3 23.68 -1.19 17.18
C VAL A 3 24.66 -2.34 17.22
N ILE A 4 24.16 -3.56 16.99
CA ILE A 4 24.96 -4.79 17.06
C ILE A 4 25.22 -5.31 15.65
N ASP A 5 26.48 -5.33 15.23
CA ASP A 5 26.89 -5.89 13.93
C ASP A 5 26.78 -7.42 13.91
N VAL A 6 26.22 -7.98 12.85
CA VAL A 6 26.05 -9.44 12.67
C VAL A 6 27.19 -10.02 11.83
N HIS A 7 27.71 -11.19 12.26
CA HIS A 7 28.79 -11.92 11.59
C HIS A 7 28.38 -13.37 11.27
N GLY A 8 27.74 -13.55 10.12
CA GLY A 8 27.32 -14.83 9.58
C GLY A 8 25.96 -15.33 10.09
N GLN A 9 25.47 -16.39 9.45
CA GLN A 9 24.12 -16.94 9.69
C GLN A 9 23.92 -17.48 11.11
N SER A 10 24.95 -18.09 11.69
CA SER A 10 24.87 -18.65 13.05
C SER A 10 24.70 -17.54 14.10
N ASP A 11 25.45 -16.45 13.96
CA ASP A 11 25.40 -15.29 14.84
C ASP A 11 24.08 -14.53 14.68
N PHE A 12 23.59 -14.36 13.45
CA PHE A 12 22.27 -13.82 13.17
C PHE A 12 21.17 -14.57 13.94
N ASN A 13 21.16 -15.90 13.81
CA ASN A 13 20.19 -16.75 14.49
C ASN A 13 20.35 -16.74 16.02
N ALA A 14 21.58 -16.64 16.52
CA ALA A 14 21.86 -16.53 17.95
C ALA A 14 21.31 -15.22 18.53
N LYS A 15 21.51 -14.09 17.84
CA LYS A 15 21.01 -12.76 18.24
C LYS A 15 19.48 -12.70 18.24
N LEU A 16 18.84 -13.28 17.23
CA LEU A 16 17.38 -13.39 17.19
C LEU A 16 16.80 -14.21 18.35
N ARG A 17 17.47 -15.30 18.74
CA ARG A 17 17.06 -16.12 19.91
C ARG A 17 17.34 -15.42 21.24
N GLY A 18 18.48 -14.74 21.34
CA GLY A 18 18.92 -14.03 22.55
C GLY A 18 18.05 -12.82 22.93
N ALA A 19 17.26 -12.29 21.98
CA ALA A 19 16.38 -11.15 22.22
C ALA A 19 15.19 -11.43 23.16
N GLY A 20 14.88 -12.70 23.47
CA GLY A 20 13.98 -13.07 24.58
C GLY A 20 12.55 -12.51 24.51
N GLY A 21 12.05 -12.22 23.30
CA GLY A 21 10.72 -11.65 23.07
C GLY A 21 10.65 -10.14 22.85
N LYS A 22 11.80 -9.45 22.94
CA LYS A 22 11.94 -8.06 22.50
C LYS A 22 11.81 -7.96 20.98
N LEU A 23 11.39 -6.79 20.49
CA LEU A 23 11.40 -6.47 19.07
C LEU A 23 12.86 -6.41 18.59
N VAL A 24 13.17 -7.11 17.51
CA VAL A 24 14.47 -7.02 16.85
C VAL A 24 14.30 -6.34 15.50
N VAL A 25 15.01 -5.25 15.27
CA VAL A 25 15.03 -4.52 14.00
C VAL A 25 16.38 -4.76 13.35
N VAL A 26 16.37 -5.31 12.14
CA VAL A 26 17.56 -5.68 11.37
C VAL A 26 17.68 -4.76 10.17
N ASP A 27 18.75 -3.99 10.10
CA ASP A 27 19.13 -3.19 8.92
C ASP A 27 20.06 -4.00 8.02
N PHE A 28 19.58 -4.32 6.81
CA PHE A 28 20.41 -4.86 5.74
C PHE A 28 20.97 -3.71 4.93
N THR A 29 22.30 -3.54 4.99
CA THR A 29 22.99 -2.34 4.51
C THR A 29 24.21 -2.70 3.65
N ALA A 30 24.64 -1.74 2.82
CA ALA A 30 25.80 -1.86 1.95
C ALA A 30 26.61 -0.55 1.97
N THR A 31 27.94 -0.66 1.97
CA THR A 31 28.84 0.50 2.09
C THR A 31 28.78 1.43 0.87
N TRP A 32 28.50 0.86 -0.31
CA TRP A 32 28.36 1.58 -1.58
C TRP A 32 26.97 2.20 -1.80
N CYS A 33 26.00 1.92 -0.92
CA CYS A 33 24.63 2.40 -1.03
C CYS A 33 24.45 3.79 -0.40
N GLY A 34 24.21 4.80 -1.22
CA GLY A 34 23.98 6.18 -0.76
C GLY A 34 22.80 6.35 0.23
N PRO A 35 21.60 5.82 -0.08
CA PRO A 35 20.46 5.89 0.85
C PRO A 35 20.70 5.18 2.19
N CYS A 36 21.55 4.15 2.21
CA CYS A 36 21.93 3.44 3.41
C CYS A 36 22.76 4.33 4.35
N GLN A 37 23.68 5.12 3.79
CA GLN A 37 24.48 6.07 4.56
C GLN A 37 23.62 7.20 5.17
N TYR A 38 22.53 7.59 4.49
CA TYR A 38 21.60 8.62 4.97
C TYR A 38 20.84 8.19 6.23
N ILE A 39 20.33 6.96 6.27
CA ILE A 39 19.50 6.47 7.39
C ILE A 39 20.32 5.93 8.57
N LYS A 40 21.56 5.50 8.33
CA LYS A 40 22.48 4.96 9.35
C LYS A 40 22.63 5.83 10.62
N PRO A 41 22.88 7.14 10.58
CA PRO A 41 23.01 7.94 11.80
C PRO A 41 21.72 7.96 12.64
N THR A 42 20.55 8.02 11.98
CA THR A 42 19.26 8.00 12.66
C THR A 42 18.97 6.63 13.28
N PHE A 43 19.33 5.55 12.59
CA PHE A 43 19.20 4.19 13.10
C PHE A 43 20.08 3.96 14.34
N HIS A 44 21.33 4.44 14.32
CA HIS A 44 22.25 4.40 15.47
C HIS A 44 21.76 5.25 16.64
N GLN A 45 21.15 6.41 16.36
CA GLN A 45 20.51 7.23 17.39
C GLN A 45 19.37 6.47 18.08
N TRP A 46 18.49 5.81 17.31
CA TRP A 46 17.38 5.02 17.86
C TRP A 46 17.83 3.83 18.69
N ALA A 47 18.90 3.14 18.31
CA ALA A 47 19.45 2.09 19.15
C ALA A 47 19.81 2.59 20.56
N ASN A 48 20.29 3.83 20.68
CA ASN A 48 20.57 4.44 21.96
C ASN A 48 19.33 4.97 22.70
N GLU A 49 18.25 5.31 21.97
CA GLU A 49 17.01 5.85 22.54
C GLU A 49 16.03 4.75 23.01
N TYR A 50 16.01 3.61 22.32
CA TYR A 50 15.11 2.49 22.61
C TYR A 50 15.84 1.36 23.37
N ASP A 51 15.55 1.20 24.67
CA ASP A 51 16.16 0.16 25.51
C ASP A 51 15.46 -1.22 25.47
N ASP A 52 14.25 -1.24 24.93
CA ASP A 52 13.38 -2.41 24.80
C ASP A 52 13.35 -3.00 23.38
N VAL A 53 14.08 -2.40 22.45
CA VAL A 53 14.24 -2.86 21.07
C VAL A 53 15.70 -3.20 20.81
N VAL A 54 15.96 -4.30 20.10
CA VAL A 54 17.30 -4.74 19.72
C VAL A 54 17.55 -4.33 18.26
N PHE A 55 18.59 -3.54 18.02
CA PHE A 55 18.97 -3.11 16.67
C PHE A 55 20.17 -3.90 16.18
N LEU A 56 20.01 -4.56 15.04
CA LEU A 56 21.05 -5.34 14.37
C LEU A 56 21.41 -4.71 13.03
N GLU A 57 22.69 -4.69 12.67
CA GLU A 57 23.18 -4.26 11.36
C GLU A 57 23.82 -5.46 10.65
N VAL A 58 23.40 -5.69 9.40
CA VAL A 58 23.90 -6.76 8.53
C VAL A 58 24.52 -6.12 7.30
N ASN A 59 25.85 -6.08 7.27
CA ASN A 59 26.60 -5.55 6.13
C ASN A 59 26.77 -6.62 5.05
N GLU A 60 26.43 -6.27 3.81
CA GLU A 60 26.55 -7.11 2.62
C GLU A 60 27.94 -7.74 2.44
N ALA A 61 29.01 -6.95 2.63
CA ALA A 61 30.38 -7.39 2.35
C ALA A 61 30.85 -8.61 3.18
N HIS A 62 30.18 -8.88 4.31
CA HIS A 62 30.56 -9.95 5.23
C HIS A 62 29.43 -10.97 5.47
N ASN A 63 28.23 -10.74 4.93
CA ASN A 63 27.02 -11.50 5.26
C ASN A 63 26.13 -11.82 4.05
N GLU A 64 26.73 -11.96 2.86
CA GLU A 64 26.02 -12.26 1.61
C GLU A 64 25.11 -13.49 1.73
N ASP A 65 25.58 -14.56 2.40
CA ASP A 65 24.81 -15.77 2.67
C ASP A 65 23.50 -15.50 3.45
N VAL A 66 23.54 -14.57 4.42
CA VAL A 66 22.37 -14.21 5.24
C VAL A 66 21.38 -13.39 4.42
N ILE A 67 21.88 -12.49 3.58
CA ILE A 67 21.08 -11.64 2.70
C ILE A 67 20.34 -12.49 1.66
N HIS A 68 21.04 -13.46 1.07
CA HIS A 68 20.47 -14.39 0.11
C HIS A 68 19.46 -15.34 0.77
N SER A 69 19.76 -15.88 1.96
CA SER A 69 18.85 -16.81 2.66
C SER A 69 17.55 -16.14 3.10
N VAL A 70 17.61 -14.84 3.45
CA VAL A 70 16.47 -14.04 3.88
C VAL A 70 15.70 -13.43 2.70
N GLY A 71 16.26 -13.45 1.49
CA GLY A 71 15.60 -13.03 0.24
C GLY A 71 15.57 -11.52 0.02
N ILE A 72 16.60 -10.80 0.48
CA ILE A 72 16.72 -9.34 0.31
C ILE A 72 17.00 -9.01 -1.17
N ARG A 73 16.22 -8.08 -1.74
CA ARG A 73 16.30 -7.69 -3.16
C ARG A 73 16.87 -6.30 -3.40
N GLY A 74 17.16 -5.54 -2.36
CA GLY A 74 17.68 -4.17 -2.46
C GLY A 74 18.07 -3.59 -1.11
N PHE A 75 18.88 -2.54 -1.13
CA PHE A 75 19.40 -1.87 0.07
C PHE A 75 18.97 -0.39 0.12
N PRO A 76 18.67 0.17 1.31
CA PRO A 76 18.55 -0.53 2.59
C PRO A 76 17.22 -1.29 2.69
N THR A 77 17.21 -2.41 3.40
CA THR A 77 15.98 -3.13 3.75
C THR A 77 15.96 -3.39 5.25
N PHE A 78 14.85 -3.11 5.90
CA PHE A 78 14.65 -3.32 7.33
C PHE A 78 13.68 -4.46 7.58
N HIS A 79 14.11 -5.46 8.34
CA HIS A 79 13.24 -6.54 8.80
C HIS A 79 12.98 -6.40 10.30
N LEU A 80 11.72 -6.60 10.69
CA LEU A 80 11.31 -6.62 12.10
C LEU A 80 11.00 -8.05 12.51
N TYR A 81 11.56 -8.49 13.64
CA TYR A 81 11.37 -9.83 14.19
C TYR A 81 10.86 -9.78 15.62
N ILE A 82 9.97 -10.71 15.96
CA ILE A 82 9.53 -10.99 17.33
C ILE A 82 9.60 -12.51 17.50
N ASN A 83 10.19 -13.00 18.60
CA ASN A 83 10.32 -14.45 18.87
C ASN A 83 10.93 -15.24 17.70
N SER A 84 11.98 -14.68 17.06
CA SER A 84 12.64 -15.25 15.87
C SER A 84 11.75 -15.42 14.62
N GLN A 85 10.56 -14.80 14.58
CA GLN A 85 9.71 -14.75 13.39
C GLN A 85 9.66 -13.35 12.80
N LYS A 86 9.74 -13.24 11.47
CA LYS A 86 9.60 -11.96 10.75
C LYS A 86 8.16 -11.50 10.85
N VAL A 87 7.94 -10.34 11.45
CA VAL A 87 6.60 -9.74 11.61
C VAL A 87 6.32 -8.66 10.58
N ASP A 88 7.35 -7.96 10.10
CA ASP A 88 7.20 -6.88 9.13
C ASP A 88 8.50 -6.62 8.37
N GLU A 89 8.38 -5.90 7.26
CA GLU A 89 9.45 -5.53 6.33
C GLU A 89 9.24 -4.10 5.82
N LEU A 90 10.34 -3.39 5.59
CA LEU A 90 10.37 -2.09 4.94
C LEU A 90 11.56 -2.04 3.98
N VAL A 91 11.31 -1.80 2.70
CA VAL A 91 12.35 -1.61 1.69
C VAL A 91 12.53 -0.11 1.45
N GLY A 92 13.76 0.36 1.50
CA GLY A 92 14.14 1.76 1.27
C GLY A 92 14.40 2.58 2.53
N ALA A 93 14.97 3.77 2.34
CA ALA A 93 15.45 4.66 3.41
C ALA A 93 14.36 5.64 3.89
N ASP A 94 13.17 5.16 4.25
CA ASP A 94 12.10 6.00 4.80
C ASP A 94 12.08 6.00 6.34
N VAL A 95 12.62 7.08 6.92
CA VAL A 95 12.73 7.29 8.37
C VAL A 95 11.36 7.30 9.06
N ASN A 96 10.36 7.94 8.47
CA ASN A 96 9.05 8.11 9.13
C ASN A 96 8.27 6.81 9.17
N SER A 97 8.29 6.07 8.06
CA SER A 97 7.64 4.75 7.98
C SER A 97 8.33 3.73 8.87
N LEU A 98 9.67 3.75 8.94
CA LEU A 98 10.43 2.87 9.83
C LEU A 98 10.09 3.14 11.30
N LYS A 99 10.11 4.40 11.73
CA LYS A 99 9.76 4.78 13.11
C LYS A 99 8.35 4.34 13.49
N ARG A 100 7.36 4.58 12.61
CA ARG A 100 5.97 4.14 12.83
C ARG A 100 5.86 2.63 12.98
N LYS A 101 6.57 1.85 12.15
CA LYS A 101 6.58 0.39 12.24
C LYS A 101 7.20 -0.07 13.56
N ILE A 102 8.32 0.52 13.96
CA ILE A 102 8.96 0.23 15.25
C ILE A 102 7.99 0.51 16.39
N ASP A 103 7.37 1.69 16.46
CA ASP A 103 6.44 2.04 17.54
C ASP A 103 5.21 1.12 17.58
N THR A 104 4.68 0.72 16.41
CA THR A 104 3.54 -0.20 16.29
C THR A 104 3.87 -1.59 16.82
N TRP A 105 5.01 -2.16 16.40
CA TRP A 105 5.41 -3.50 16.78
C TRP A 105 6.02 -3.56 18.18
N ARG A 106 6.60 -2.46 18.67
CA ARG A 106 7.07 -2.29 20.05
C ARG A 106 5.91 -2.43 21.04
N ALA A 107 4.74 -1.84 20.75
CA ALA A 107 3.54 -2.02 21.58
C ALA A 107 3.04 -3.48 21.62
N SER A 108 3.41 -4.29 20.62
CA SER A 108 3.07 -5.71 20.52
C SER A 108 4.17 -6.63 21.08
N ALA A 109 5.41 -6.14 21.17
CA ALA A 109 6.56 -6.85 21.69
C ALA A 109 6.58 -6.76 23.23
N GLY A 110 6.26 -7.87 23.89
CA GLY A 110 6.07 -7.93 25.34
C GLY A 110 4.90 -8.82 25.77
N TYR A 111 4.00 -9.17 24.85
CA TYR A 111 2.94 -10.15 25.10
C TYR A 111 3.44 -11.58 24.88
N ASN A 112 4.14 -12.12 25.88
CA ASN A 112 4.42 -13.55 26.00
C ASN A 112 3.55 -14.13 27.14
N PRO A 113 2.39 -14.76 26.85
CA PRO A 113 1.56 -15.39 27.89
C PRO A 113 2.20 -16.63 28.55
N PHE A 114 3.42 -16.98 28.15
CA PHE A 114 4.17 -18.15 28.63
C PHE A 114 5.54 -17.80 29.24
N ALA A 115 5.92 -16.53 29.32
CA ALA A 115 7.21 -16.11 29.89
C ALA A 115 7.02 -15.48 31.28
N SER A 116 6.42 -16.23 32.22
CA SER A 116 6.57 -15.97 33.65
C SER A 116 7.37 -17.12 34.26
N GLU A 117 8.42 -16.79 35.03
CA GLU A 117 9.16 -17.78 35.82
C GLU A 117 8.23 -18.49 36.80
N GLY A 118 8.10 -19.81 36.62
CA GLY A 118 7.64 -20.75 37.65
C GLY A 118 6.12 -20.88 37.83
N VAL A 119 5.47 -21.68 36.99
CA VAL A 119 4.33 -22.52 37.41
C VAL A 119 4.42 -23.86 36.69
N ALA A 120 4.84 -24.90 37.40
CA ALA A 120 4.72 -26.28 36.94
C ALA A 120 3.25 -26.71 37.05
N LEU A 121 2.59 -26.96 35.92
CA LEU A 121 1.23 -27.49 35.92
C LEU A 121 1.26 -29.02 35.97
N GLY A 122 0.86 -29.54 37.13
CA GLY A 122 0.38 -30.90 37.27
C GLY A 122 -1.01 -31.08 36.65
N ASN A 123 -1.21 -32.28 36.12
CA ASN A 123 -2.44 -32.93 35.65
C ASN A 123 -3.79 -32.31 36.04
N GLY A 124 -4.63 -32.10 35.02
CA GLY A 124 -6.08 -31.96 35.17
C GLY A 124 -6.75 -31.96 33.81
N GLY A 125 -7.25 -33.13 33.37
CA GLY A 125 -7.94 -33.30 32.11
C GLY A 125 -9.23 -32.48 32.04
N ALA A 126 -9.26 -31.52 31.12
CA ALA A 126 -10.48 -30.96 30.55
C ALA A 126 -10.14 -30.55 29.12
N THR A 127 -10.90 -31.06 28.14
CA THR A 127 -10.80 -30.70 26.73
C THR A 127 -11.24 -29.24 26.56
N TRP A 128 -10.31 -28.32 26.77
CA TRP A 128 -10.46 -26.91 26.42
C TRP A 128 -9.84 -26.72 25.03
N GLU A 129 -10.66 -26.38 24.05
CA GLU A 129 -10.16 -25.86 22.78
C GLU A 129 -9.40 -24.55 23.07
N ASP A 130 -8.13 -24.48 22.67
CA ASP A 130 -7.24 -23.37 22.97
C ASP A 130 -7.83 -22.07 22.36
N PRO A 131 -8.08 -21.00 23.14
CA PRO A 131 -8.58 -19.73 22.63
C PRO A 131 -7.74 -19.15 21.48
N ARG A 132 -6.48 -19.59 21.36
CA ARG A 132 -5.60 -19.27 20.24
C ARG A 132 -5.93 -20.05 18.96
N GLU A 133 -6.27 -21.34 19.05
CA GLU A 133 -6.71 -22.13 17.89
C GLU A 133 -8.08 -21.65 17.38
N ALA A 134 -8.99 -21.29 18.29
CA ALA A 134 -10.27 -20.69 17.93
C ALA A 134 -10.11 -19.34 17.23
N ARG A 135 -9.16 -18.49 17.70
CA ARG A 135 -8.83 -17.21 17.04
C ARG A 135 -8.10 -17.40 15.72
N LEU A 136 -7.15 -18.33 15.60
CA LEU A 136 -6.46 -18.63 14.34
C LEU A 136 -7.41 -19.21 13.30
N ARG A 137 -8.34 -20.09 13.69
CA ARG A 137 -9.38 -20.62 12.79
C ARG A 137 -10.32 -19.52 12.32
N LYS A 138 -10.72 -18.60 13.20
CA LYS A 138 -11.55 -17.44 12.83
C LYS A 138 -10.81 -16.48 11.89
N PHE A 139 -9.54 -16.21 12.16
CA PHE A 139 -8.69 -15.38 11.31
C PHE A 139 -8.43 -16.03 9.94
N ASN A 140 -8.22 -17.35 9.88
CA ASN A 140 -8.06 -18.09 8.62
C ASN A 140 -9.39 -18.30 7.88
N GLN A 141 -10.53 -18.41 8.57
CA GLN A 141 -11.86 -18.42 7.95
C GLN A 141 -12.20 -17.04 7.35
N ASP A 142 -11.89 -15.95 8.07
CA ASP A 142 -12.09 -14.59 7.58
C ASP A 142 -11.12 -14.25 6.43
N ALA A 143 -9.88 -14.73 6.48
CA ALA A 143 -8.91 -14.63 5.38
C ALA A 143 -9.34 -15.47 4.16
N SER A 144 -9.82 -16.70 4.36
CA SER A 144 -10.34 -17.56 3.29
C SER A 144 -11.67 -17.06 2.72
N ALA A 145 -12.48 -16.32 3.49
CA ALA A 145 -13.70 -15.65 3.03
C ALA A 145 -13.38 -14.36 2.27
N ALA A 146 -12.35 -13.62 2.68
CA ALA A 146 -11.81 -12.47 1.95
C ALA A 146 -11.17 -12.89 0.62
N LEU A 147 -10.48 -14.04 0.58
CA LEU A 147 -9.93 -14.63 -0.66
C LEU A 147 -11.01 -15.23 -1.60
N ARG A 148 -12.23 -15.47 -1.12
CA ARG A 148 -13.37 -15.94 -1.93
C ARG A 148 -14.25 -14.81 -2.48
N THR A 149 -14.14 -13.60 -1.93
CA THR A 149 -14.90 -12.41 -2.37
C THR A 149 -14.08 -11.41 -3.17
N LEU A 150 -12.76 -11.60 -3.24
CA LEU A 150 -11.91 -10.92 -4.21
C LEU A 150 -12.00 -11.64 -5.55
N SER A 151 -12.94 -11.20 -6.39
CA SER A 151 -12.68 -11.26 -7.83
C SER A 151 -11.33 -10.56 -8.05
N PRO A 152 -10.38 -11.15 -8.79
CA PRO A 152 -9.14 -10.45 -9.09
C PRO A 152 -9.51 -9.09 -9.68
N PRO A 153 -8.96 -7.98 -9.17
CA PRO A 153 -9.12 -6.72 -9.89
C PRO A 153 -8.61 -6.99 -11.30
N ALA A 154 -9.47 -6.74 -12.30
CA ALA A 154 -8.98 -6.62 -13.66
C ALA A 154 -7.77 -5.67 -13.59
N PRO A 155 -6.64 -6.01 -14.21
CA PRO A 155 -5.48 -5.15 -14.18
C PRO A 155 -5.89 -3.87 -14.91
N VAL A 156 -6.26 -2.85 -14.15
CA VAL A 156 -6.36 -1.49 -14.66
C VAL A 156 -4.90 -1.15 -14.90
N ALA A 157 -4.49 -1.22 -16.17
CA ALA A 157 -3.21 -0.74 -16.61
C ALA A 157 -3.16 0.75 -16.21
N ALA A 158 -2.48 1.04 -15.10
CA ALA A 158 -1.90 2.36 -14.94
C ALA A 158 -0.94 2.50 -16.12
N PRO A 159 -1.09 3.50 -16.99
CA PRO A 159 -0.18 3.68 -18.11
C PRO A 159 1.22 3.80 -17.51
N SER A 160 2.09 2.85 -17.85
CA SER A 160 3.50 2.97 -17.51
C SER A 160 4.05 4.19 -18.23
N LEU A 161 4.98 4.92 -17.60
CA LEU A 161 5.60 6.14 -18.15
C LEU A 161 6.04 6.01 -19.62
N THR A 162 6.32 4.79 -20.08
CA THR A 162 6.64 4.43 -21.45
C THR A 162 5.47 4.59 -22.45
N GLU A 163 4.23 4.30 -22.05
CA GLU A 163 3.06 4.41 -22.94
C GLU A 163 2.72 5.87 -23.26
N GLU A 164 2.92 6.78 -22.31
CA GLU A 164 2.71 8.22 -22.51
C GLU A 164 3.79 8.84 -23.42
N GLU A 165 5.05 8.41 -23.29
CA GLU A 165 6.15 8.81 -24.17
C GLU A 165 5.92 8.29 -25.59
N GLU A 166 5.50 7.04 -25.73
CA GLU A 166 5.18 6.42 -27.02
C GLU A 166 4.00 7.09 -27.74
N GLN A 167 2.96 7.52 -26.99
CA GLN A 167 1.82 8.25 -27.54
C GLN A 167 2.22 9.64 -28.04
N LYS A 168 3.09 10.34 -27.31
CA LYS A 168 3.61 11.66 -27.73
C LYS A 168 4.41 11.54 -29.02
N GLU A 169 5.28 10.54 -29.14
CA GLU A 169 6.05 10.31 -30.36
C GLU A 169 5.17 10.02 -31.59
N ASP A 170 4.04 9.32 -31.42
CA ASP A 170 3.11 9.08 -32.53
C ASP A 170 2.34 10.33 -32.92
N GLU A 171 1.96 11.13 -31.91
CA GLU A 171 1.30 12.40 -32.14
C GLU A 171 2.23 13.35 -32.90
N GLU A 172 3.53 13.33 -32.58
CA GLU A 172 4.57 14.06 -33.32
C GLU A 172 4.77 13.53 -34.75
N LEU A 173 4.83 12.21 -34.94
CA LEU A 173 4.92 11.61 -36.28
C LEU A 173 3.68 11.92 -37.15
N ALA A 174 2.48 11.94 -36.54
CA ALA A 174 1.24 12.29 -37.22
C ALA A 174 1.19 13.78 -37.58
N LYS A 175 1.63 14.67 -36.68
CA LYS A 175 1.78 16.12 -36.96
C LYS A 175 2.80 16.38 -38.07
N ALA A 176 3.93 15.67 -38.07
CA ALA A 176 4.94 15.76 -39.11
C ALA A 176 4.42 15.29 -40.47
N LEU A 177 3.64 14.21 -40.50
CA LEU A 177 2.98 13.72 -41.72
C LEU A 177 1.96 14.74 -42.27
N LEU A 178 1.16 15.36 -41.40
CA LEU A 178 0.18 16.38 -41.78
C LEU A 178 0.87 17.61 -42.38
N LEU A 179 1.92 18.12 -41.72
CA LEU A 179 2.69 19.27 -42.18
C LEU A 179 3.33 18.99 -43.55
N SER A 180 3.92 17.81 -43.72
CA SER A 180 4.53 17.41 -44.99
C SER A 180 3.50 17.23 -46.11
N GLN A 181 2.25 16.86 -45.81
CA GLN A 181 1.17 16.82 -46.79
C GLN A 181 0.69 18.21 -47.21
N GLN A 182 0.62 19.15 -46.27
CA GLN A 182 0.31 20.56 -46.58
C GLN A 182 1.41 21.17 -47.46
N GLU A 183 2.69 20.95 -47.13
CA GLU A 183 3.83 21.41 -47.94
C GLU A 183 3.80 20.89 -49.39
N LEU A 184 3.30 19.65 -49.56
CA LEU A 184 3.10 19.05 -50.88
C LEU A 184 1.93 19.69 -51.62
N GLN A 185 0.78 19.89 -50.95
CA GLN A 185 -0.40 20.56 -51.53
C GLN A 185 -0.09 21.99 -51.98
N HIS A 186 0.65 22.75 -51.16
CA HIS A 186 1.11 24.09 -51.52
C HIS A 186 2.04 24.04 -52.74
N ALA A 187 2.99 23.10 -52.78
CA ALA A 187 3.89 22.97 -53.93
C ALA A 187 3.17 22.57 -55.23
N GLN A 188 2.13 21.73 -55.15
CA GLN A 188 1.30 21.36 -56.28
C GLN A 188 0.39 22.52 -56.73
N ALA A 189 -0.10 23.33 -55.78
CA ALA A 189 -0.88 24.53 -56.07
C ALA A 189 -0.03 25.64 -56.73
N ASP A 190 1.22 25.81 -56.29
CA ASP A 190 2.17 26.76 -56.88
C ASP A 190 2.56 26.35 -58.31
N GLN A 191 2.73 25.05 -58.58
CA GLN A 191 2.91 24.51 -59.93
C GLN A 191 1.69 24.72 -60.82
N ALA A 192 0.47 24.67 -60.26
CA ALA A 192 -0.77 24.93 -60.99
C ALA A 192 -0.99 26.44 -61.27
N ALA A 193 -0.55 27.32 -60.37
CA ALA A 193 -0.62 28.78 -60.55
C ALA A 193 0.36 29.31 -61.61
N HIS A 194 1.49 28.62 -61.84
CA HIS A 194 2.50 29.01 -62.82
C HIS A 194 2.10 28.79 -64.30
N VAL A 195 0.88 28.33 -64.60
CA VAL A 195 0.36 28.15 -65.97
C VAL A 195 -0.40 29.38 -66.50
N SER A 196 -0.64 30.41 -65.67
CA SER A 196 -1.27 31.65 -66.17
C SER A 196 -0.93 32.87 -65.30
N GLY A 197 0.04 33.68 -65.73
CA GLY A 197 0.24 35.03 -65.18
C GLY A 197 1.70 35.50 -65.29
N GLU A 198 1.91 36.62 -65.98
CA GLU A 198 3.20 37.34 -65.97
C GLU A 198 3.56 37.77 -64.54
N PRO A 199 4.85 37.68 -64.13
CA PRO A 199 5.24 38.10 -62.80
C PRO A 199 5.30 39.63 -62.74
N ASN A 200 4.31 40.24 -62.11
CA ASN A 200 4.40 41.64 -61.68
C ASN A 200 5.46 41.71 -60.56
N LEU A 201 6.63 42.24 -60.89
CA LEU A 201 7.77 42.34 -59.99
C LEU A 201 7.60 43.60 -59.12
N GLU A 202 6.85 43.49 -58.02
CA GLU A 202 6.71 44.59 -57.06
C GLU A 202 7.98 44.70 -56.19
N ILE A 203 8.52 45.91 -56.13
CA ILE A 203 9.73 46.25 -55.35
C ILE A 203 9.40 46.04 -53.86
N PRO A 204 10.22 45.32 -53.09
CA PRO A 204 10.00 45.11 -51.66
C PRO A 204 9.85 46.45 -50.92
N PRO A 205 8.86 46.60 -50.02
CA PRO A 205 8.66 47.83 -49.27
C PRO A 205 9.85 48.07 -48.34
N VAL A 206 10.38 49.29 -48.34
CA VAL A 206 11.46 49.74 -47.47
C VAL A 206 10.90 50.79 -46.51
N ASN A 207 11.47 50.95 -45.32
CA ASN A 207 11.05 51.99 -44.38
C ASN A 207 11.29 53.41 -44.96
N GLU A 208 10.22 54.04 -45.41
CA GLU A 208 10.21 55.36 -46.08
C GLU A 208 10.74 56.49 -45.17
N GLU A 209 10.68 56.34 -43.84
CA GLU A 209 11.19 57.35 -42.90
C GLU A 209 12.72 57.43 -42.94
N PHE A 210 13.39 56.28 -42.90
CA PHE A 210 14.85 56.21 -43.00
C PHE A 210 15.35 56.52 -44.42
N LEU A 211 14.59 56.12 -45.44
CA LEU A 211 14.88 56.48 -46.83
C LEU A 211 14.88 58.00 -47.02
N GLY A 212 13.89 58.69 -46.42
CA GLY A 212 13.82 60.15 -46.41
C GLY A 212 15.01 60.80 -45.71
N GLN A 213 15.37 60.31 -44.51
CA GLN A 213 16.51 60.83 -43.74
C GLN A 213 17.84 60.66 -44.47
N LEU A 214 18.10 59.50 -45.09
CA LEU A 214 19.31 59.26 -45.88
C LEU A 214 19.37 60.15 -47.13
N THR A 215 18.22 60.40 -47.76
CA THR A 215 18.13 61.29 -48.91
C THR A 215 18.37 62.76 -48.51
N GLU A 216 17.86 63.18 -47.34
CA GLU A 216 18.10 64.52 -46.77
C GLU A 216 19.56 64.73 -46.36
N MET A 217 20.24 63.66 -45.92
CA MET A 217 21.69 63.64 -45.68
C MET A 217 22.53 63.68 -46.96
N GLY A 218 21.90 63.60 -48.13
CA GLY A 218 22.54 63.76 -49.44
C GLY A 218 22.92 62.46 -50.16
N PHE A 219 22.50 61.30 -49.66
CA PHE A 219 22.73 60.03 -50.36
C PHE A 219 21.72 59.84 -51.51
N PRO A 220 22.15 59.34 -52.69
CA PRO A 220 21.22 58.99 -53.77
C PRO A 220 20.16 57.97 -53.32
N GLU A 221 18.91 58.14 -53.73
CA GLU A 221 17.78 57.28 -53.33
C GLU A 221 18.04 55.79 -53.62
N VAL A 222 18.67 55.48 -54.75
CA VAL A 222 19.03 54.11 -55.14
C VAL A 222 19.99 53.48 -54.14
N ARG A 223 20.98 54.25 -53.69
CA ARG A 223 22.01 53.83 -52.72
C ARG A 223 21.41 53.67 -51.32
N ALA A 224 20.58 54.63 -50.89
CA ALA A 224 19.86 54.59 -49.62
C ALA A 224 18.87 53.40 -49.56
N ARG A 225 18.17 53.11 -50.66
CA ARG A 225 17.27 51.96 -50.74
C ARG A 225 18.03 50.63 -50.77
N LYS A 226 19.18 50.57 -51.45
CA LYS A 226 20.05 49.37 -51.51
C LYS A 226 20.64 49.04 -50.12
N SER A 227 21.06 50.05 -49.36
CA SER A 227 21.61 49.84 -48.01
C SER A 227 20.55 49.34 -47.03
N LEU A 228 19.35 49.92 -47.04
CA LEU A 228 18.23 49.48 -46.18
C LEU A 228 17.77 48.05 -46.51
N LEU A 229 17.76 47.68 -47.79
CA LEU A 229 17.46 46.31 -48.21
C LEU A 229 18.57 45.31 -47.81
N ALA A 230 19.84 45.71 -47.88
CA ALA A 230 20.97 44.86 -47.52
C ALA A 230 21.07 44.63 -46.00
N THR A 231 20.70 45.62 -45.19
CA THR A 231 20.68 45.51 -43.72
C THR A 231 19.42 44.85 -43.16
N ASN A 232 18.46 44.47 -44.03
CA ASN A 232 17.22 43.77 -43.71
C ASN A 232 16.47 44.40 -42.52
N ASP A 233 16.27 45.72 -42.59
CA ASP A 233 15.53 46.50 -41.59
C ASP A 233 15.98 46.27 -40.13
N GLN A 234 17.30 46.10 -39.89
CA GLN A 234 17.82 46.44 -38.56
C GLN A 234 17.52 47.93 -38.35
N ASN A 235 16.57 48.23 -37.46
CA ASN A 235 15.84 49.49 -37.30
C ASN A 235 16.72 50.68 -36.84
N SER A 236 17.87 50.88 -37.48
CA SER A 236 18.96 51.78 -37.14
C SER A 236 19.46 52.43 -38.42
N LEU A 237 19.33 53.75 -38.48
CA LEU A 237 19.85 54.59 -39.54
C LEU A 237 21.38 54.43 -39.66
N GLU A 238 22.05 54.24 -38.53
CA GLU A 238 23.50 54.10 -38.42
C GLU A 238 24.02 52.86 -39.15
N ALA A 239 23.28 51.74 -39.11
CA ALA A 239 23.64 50.52 -39.84
C ALA A 239 23.58 50.75 -41.36
N ALA A 240 22.60 51.51 -41.85
CA ALA A 240 22.50 51.86 -43.27
C ALA A 240 23.62 52.81 -43.71
N ILE A 241 24.02 53.77 -42.86
CA ILE A 241 25.15 54.67 -43.13
C ILE A 241 26.48 53.91 -43.15
N SER A 242 26.71 53.04 -42.15
CA SER A 242 27.91 52.22 -42.08
C SER A 242 28.06 51.30 -43.30
N TRP A 243 26.95 50.77 -43.81
CA TRP A 243 26.95 49.96 -45.03
C TRP A 243 27.31 50.79 -46.26
N ILE A 244 26.77 52.02 -46.37
CA ILE A 244 27.10 52.94 -47.47
C ILE A 244 28.59 53.31 -47.45
N GLU A 245 29.15 53.59 -46.27
CA GLU A 245 30.57 53.93 -46.10
C GLU A 245 31.48 52.76 -46.50
N GLU A 246 31.12 51.53 -46.13
CA GLU A 246 31.89 50.33 -46.47
C GLU A 246 31.89 50.03 -47.99
N HIS A 247 30.84 50.45 -48.71
CA HIS A 247 30.63 50.14 -50.13
C HIS A 247 30.79 51.37 -51.06
N GLU A 248 31.28 52.51 -50.56
CA GLU A 248 31.43 53.75 -51.35
C GLU A 248 32.36 53.58 -52.57
N GLY A 249 33.28 52.61 -52.52
CA GLY A 249 34.22 52.29 -53.59
C GLY A 249 33.67 51.41 -54.72
N ASP A 250 32.45 50.88 -54.57
CA ASP A 250 31.88 49.92 -55.53
C ASP A 250 31.27 50.65 -56.75
N ALA A 251 31.73 50.29 -57.95
CA ALA A 251 31.30 50.94 -59.20
C ALA A 251 29.80 50.76 -59.51
N ASP A 252 29.13 49.81 -58.85
CA ASP A 252 27.71 49.46 -59.00
C ASP A 252 26.82 49.91 -57.83
N ILE A 253 27.35 50.72 -56.90
CA ILE A 253 26.56 51.19 -55.74
C ILE A 253 25.37 52.06 -56.14
N ASP A 254 25.49 52.82 -57.23
CA ASP A 254 24.42 53.68 -57.79
C ASP A 254 23.67 53.04 -58.98
N ALA A 255 23.98 51.78 -59.32
CA ALA A 255 23.29 51.09 -60.39
C ALA A 255 21.85 50.74 -59.97
N PRO A 256 20.86 50.82 -60.90
CA PRO A 256 19.50 50.39 -60.62
C PRO A 256 19.46 48.96 -60.07
N ILE A 257 18.69 48.74 -59.00
CA ILE A 257 18.64 47.49 -58.25
C ILE A 257 18.18 46.35 -59.17
N GLN A 258 19.10 45.41 -59.47
CA GLN A 258 18.77 44.17 -60.20
C GLN A 258 18.56 43.04 -59.18
N PHE A 259 17.31 42.63 -58.96
CA PHE A 259 16.86 41.69 -57.90
C PHE A 259 17.26 40.22 -58.09
N ILE A 260 18.38 39.90 -58.75
CA ILE A 260 18.62 38.51 -59.19
C ILE A 260 19.45 37.67 -58.20
N ASP A 261 20.12 38.23 -57.20
CA ASP A 261 21.11 37.45 -56.43
C ASP A 261 20.89 37.33 -54.91
N LEU A 262 19.63 37.27 -54.44
CA LEU A 262 19.31 36.76 -53.08
C LEU A 262 18.47 35.47 -53.06
N ALA A 263 17.98 35.00 -54.21
CA ALA A 263 17.16 33.79 -54.31
C ALA A 263 17.97 32.47 -54.45
N LYS A 264 19.29 32.54 -54.63
CA LYS A 264 20.13 31.36 -54.95
C LYS A 264 20.50 30.46 -53.77
N GLN A 265 20.11 30.76 -52.52
CA GLN A 265 20.56 29.97 -51.36
C GLN A 265 19.50 29.12 -50.65
N ARG A 266 18.23 29.10 -51.08
CA ARG A 266 17.27 28.13 -50.56
C ARG A 266 16.90 27.15 -51.67
N LYS A 267 17.55 25.99 -51.66
CA LYS A 267 17.18 24.87 -52.54
C LYS A 267 15.78 24.43 -52.14
N VAL A 268 14.76 24.91 -52.84
CA VAL A 268 13.37 24.53 -52.61
C VAL A 268 13.25 23.05 -52.99
N LEU A 269 12.91 22.21 -52.01
CA LEU A 269 12.74 20.77 -52.19
C LEU A 269 11.74 20.53 -53.34
N THR A 270 12.14 19.76 -54.33
CA THR A 270 11.30 19.49 -55.51
C THR A 270 10.03 18.75 -55.10
N THR A 271 8.97 18.82 -55.91
CA THR A 271 7.70 18.15 -55.60
C THR A 271 7.87 16.64 -55.43
N GLU A 272 8.72 16.03 -56.25
CA GLU A 272 9.04 14.60 -56.17
C GLU A 272 9.75 14.23 -54.85
N GLU A 273 10.68 15.06 -54.38
CA GLU A 273 11.35 14.86 -53.09
C GLU A 273 10.39 15.07 -51.90
N LYS A 274 9.42 15.99 -52.01
CA LYS A 274 8.35 16.17 -51.01
C LYS A 274 7.41 14.96 -50.96
N GLU A 275 7.07 14.39 -52.11
CA GLU A 275 6.27 13.15 -52.20
C GLU A 275 7.00 11.96 -51.58
N ALA A 276 8.31 11.82 -51.83
CA ALA A 276 9.15 10.80 -51.21
C ALA A 276 9.20 10.93 -49.67
N LYS A 277 9.27 12.16 -49.15
CA LYS A 277 9.24 12.42 -47.70
C LYS A 277 7.91 12.01 -47.05
N VAL A 278 6.78 12.29 -47.71
CA VAL A 278 5.46 11.86 -47.26
C VAL A 278 5.34 10.33 -47.29
N ALA A 279 5.86 9.68 -48.33
CA ALA A 279 5.85 8.21 -48.45
C ALA A 279 6.69 7.54 -47.35
N GLU A 280 7.88 8.08 -47.04
CA GLU A 280 8.73 7.56 -45.97
C GLU A 280 8.12 7.72 -44.58
N LEU A 281 7.50 8.88 -44.30
CA LEU A 281 6.79 9.09 -43.03
C LEU A 281 5.61 8.10 -42.85
N LYS A 282 4.86 7.82 -43.93
CA LYS A 282 3.79 6.80 -43.91
C LYS A 282 4.35 5.40 -43.63
N ARG A 283 5.46 5.03 -44.26
CA ARG A 283 6.13 3.73 -44.04
C ARG A 283 6.58 3.56 -42.59
N ARG A 284 7.18 4.60 -42.01
CA ARG A 284 7.65 4.60 -40.62
C ARG A 284 6.51 4.49 -39.60
N ILE A 285 5.37 5.13 -39.86
CA ILE A 285 4.17 5.01 -39.02
C ILE A 285 3.61 3.58 -39.09
N GLU A 286 3.53 2.98 -40.28
CA GLU A 286 3.03 1.61 -40.44
C GLU A 286 3.94 0.56 -39.79
N GLU A 287 5.26 0.71 -39.94
CA GLU A 287 6.25 -0.15 -39.28
C GLU A 287 6.12 -0.10 -37.75
N LYS A 288 5.97 1.11 -37.17
CA LYS A 288 5.77 1.29 -35.73
C LYS A 288 4.46 0.66 -35.25
N LYS A 289 3.38 0.75 -36.03
CA LYS A 289 2.09 0.08 -35.73
C LYS A 289 2.23 -1.44 -35.72
N VAL A 290 2.91 -2.02 -36.70
CA VAL A 290 3.15 -3.47 -36.79
C VAL A 290 4.00 -3.95 -35.60
N MET A 291 5.03 -3.20 -35.23
CA MET A 291 5.87 -3.49 -34.06
C MET A 291 5.06 -3.53 -32.75
N ARG A 292 4.17 -2.55 -32.54
CA ARG A 292 3.28 -2.55 -31.36
C ARG A 292 2.28 -3.69 -31.35
N ALA A 293 1.67 -3.99 -32.51
CA ALA A 293 0.78 -5.13 -32.62
C ALA A 293 1.49 -6.45 -32.31
N ALA A 294 2.77 -6.57 -32.68
CA ALA A 294 3.59 -7.73 -32.34
C ALA A 294 3.96 -7.77 -30.85
N GLN A 295 4.27 -6.62 -30.24
CA GLN A 295 4.60 -6.53 -28.81
C GLN A 295 3.39 -6.83 -27.92
N SER A 296 2.22 -6.26 -28.22
CA SER A 296 0.97 -6.56 -27.50
C SER A 296 0.61 -8.05 -27.53
N LYS A 297 0.82 -8.73 -28.66
CA LYS A 297 0.66 -10.19 -28.77
C LYS A 297 1.65 -10.96 -27.90
N LYS A 298 2.92 -10.52 -27.82
CA LYS A 298 3.92 -11.14 -26.93
C LYS A 298 3.54 -10.95 -25.46
N ASP A 299 3.08 -9.77 -25.09
CA ASP A 299 2.65 -9.47 -23.72
C ASP A 299 1.40 -10.26 -23.33
N GLU A 300 0.47 -10.45 -24.27
CA GLU A 300 -0.71 -11.29 -24.06
C GLU A 300 -0.34 -12.77 -23.85
N ILE A 301 0.58 -13.30 -24.66
CA ILE A 301 1.11 -14.66 -24.48
C ILE A 301 1.83 -14.79 -23.12
N ALA A 302 2.63 -13.79 -22.73
CA ALA A 302 3.34 -13.79 -21.45
C ALA A 302 2.37 -13.74 -20.26
N ARG A 303 1.33 -12.91 -20.31
CA ARG A 303 0.27 -12.86 -19.29
C ARG A 303 -0.45 -14.19 -19.16
N GLU A 304 -0.75 -14.82 -20.30
CA GLU A 304 -1.41 -16.13 -20.34
C GLU A 304 -0.53 -17.25 -19.75
N ILE A 305 0.78 -17.22 -20.01
CA ILE A 305 1.76 -18.13 -19.40
C ILE A 305 1.86 -17.90 -17.89
N ALA A 306 1.98 -16.64 -17.45
CA ALA A 306 2.06 -16.29 -16.04
C ALA A 306 0.82 -16.76 -15.27
N ARG A 307 -0.38 -16.58 -15.85
CA ARG A 307 -1.65 -17.07 -15.28
C ARG A 307 -1.66 -18.59 -15.09
N ARG A 308 -1.16 -19.35 -16.07
CA ARG A 308 -1.08 -20.82 -15.99
C ARG A 308 -0.05 -21.28 -14.96
N ASN A 309 1.10 -20.61 -14.88
CA ASN A 309 2.16 -20.97 -13.93
C ASN A 309 1.73 -20.64 -12.49
N MET A 310 1.11 -19.48 -12.25
CA MET A 310 0.60 -19.11 -10.94
C MET A 310 -0.44 -20.11 -10.39
N GLY A 311 -1.30 -20.64 -11.27
CA GLY A 311 -2.26 -21.69 -10.88
C GLY A 311 -1.60 -23.02 -10.52
N LYS A 312 -0.52 -23.40 -11.22
CA LYS A 312 0.26 -24.61 -10.93
C LYS A 312 1.07 -24.47 -9.63
N GLU A 313 1.69 -23.33 -9.41
CA GLU A 313 2.45 -23.05 -8.18
C GLU A 313 1.54 -23.04 -6.94
N MET A 314 0.36 -22.40 -7.03
CA MET A 314 -0.63 -22.42 -5.95
C MET A 314 -1.15 -23.83 -5.64
N ALA A 315 -1.34 -24.67 -6.66
CA ALA A 315 -1.76 -26.05 -6.48
C ALA A 315 -0.65 -26.89 -5.80
N SER A 316 0.59 -26.78 -6.28
CA SER A 316 1.75 -27.48 -5.70
C SER A 316 1.98 -27.09 -4.24
N ALA A 317 1.95 -25.78 -3.93
CA ALA A 317 2.14 -25.29 -2.58
C ALA A 317 1.05 -25.79 -1.61
N LYS A 318 -0.19 -25.90 -2.08
CA LYS A 318 -1.30 -26.43 -1.28
C LYS A 318 -1.14 -27.92 -0.99
N GLU A 319 -0.78 -28.71 -2.00
CA GLU A 319 -0.54 -30.15 -1.84
C GLU A 319 0.62 -30.43 -0.86
N GLU A 320 1.70 -29.65 -0.94
CA GLU A 320 2.82 -29.74 0.01
C GLU A 320 2.40 -29.41 1.45
N TYR A 321 1.60 -28.36 1.63
CA TYR A 321 1.07 -27.99 2.95
C TYR A 321 0.18 -29.10 3.53
N ASP A 322 -0.76 -29.63 2.74
CA ASP A 322 -1.66 -30.71 3.17
C ASP A 322 -0.90 -32.00 3.47
N ALA A 323 0.17 -32.31 2.72
CA ALA A 323 1.05 -33.43 2.98
C ALA A 323 1.84 -33.29 4.29
N ILE A 324 2.35 -32.09 4.57
CA ILE A 324 3.05 -31.77 5.83
C ILE A 324 2.09 -31.91 7.03
N GLN A 325 0.87 -31.36 6.92
CA GLN A 325 -0.16 -31.48 7.96
C GLN A 325 -0.52 -32.94 8.25
N THR A 326 -0.72 -33.73 7.19
CA THR A 326 -1.06 -35.15 7.33
C THR A 326 0.07 -35.94 7.98
N ARG A 327 1.33 -35.62 7.64
CA ARG A 327 2.51 -36.26 8.25
C ARG A 327 2.60 -35.96 9.74
N LEU A 328 2.45 -34.70 10.14
CA LEU A 328 2.44 -34.27 11.55
C LEU A 328 1.33 -34.96 12.36
N MET A 329 0.12 -35.04 11.79
CA MET A 329 -0.99 -35.74 12.43
C MET A 329 -0.71 -37.22 12.64
N ARG A 330 -0.12 -37.90 11.64
CA ARG A 330 0.25 -39.31 11.75
C ARG A 330 1.34 -39.52 12.80
N GLU A 331 2.33 -38.65 12.87
CA GLU A 331 3.41 -38.72 13.86
C GLU A 331 2.89 -38.48 15.30
N LYS A 332 1.99 -37.50 15.47
CA LYS A 332 1.31 -37.24 16.74
C LYS A 332 0.51 -38.46 17.21
N GLN A 333 -0.30 -39.05 16.34
CA GLN A 333 -1.05 -40.27 16.65
C GLN A 333 -0.14 -41.46 16.97
N ALA A 334 1.00 -41.59 16.30
CA ALA A 334 1.97 -42.63 16.60
C ALA A 334 2.59 -42.44 18.00
N ARG A 335 2.90 -41.19 18.37
CA ARG A 335 3.42 -40.85 19.70
C ARG A 335 2.40 -41.14 20.81
N GLU A 336 1.16 -40.71 20.63
CA GLU A 336 0.06 -40.99 21.57
C GLU A 336 -0.18 -42.50 21.72
N LYS A 337 -0.15 -43.27 20.61
CA LYS A 337 -0.27 -44.74 20.67
C LYS A 337 0.90 -45.39 21.43
N LEU A 338 2.12 -44.88 21.27
CA LEU A 338 3.29 -45.40 21.99
C LEU A 338 3.22 -45.10 23.49
N GLU A 339 2.80 -43.90 23.86
CA GLU A 339 2.58 -43.50 25.25
C GLU A 339 1.46 -44.31 25.90
N ALA A 340 0.31 -44.46 25.24
CA ALA A 340 -0.77 -45.31 25.71
C ALA A 340 -0.34 -46.78 25.88
N LYS A 341 0.52 -47.30 24.99
CA LYS A 341 1.09 -48.64 25.15
C LYS A 341 1.99 -48.74 26.38
N ARG A 342 2.86 -47.74 26.62
CA ARG A 342 3.73 -47.68 27.81
C ARG A 342 2.93 -47.58 29.09
N GLU A 343 1.86 -46.77 29.13
CA GLU A 343 0.97 -46.67 30.28
C GLU A 343 0.23 -47.98 30.55
N ARG A 344 -0.28 -48.64 29.50
CA ARG A 344 -0.90 -49.95 29.63
C ARG A 344 0.06 -50.99 30.21
N GLU A 345 1.31 -51.01 29.75
CA GLU A 345 2.34 -51.92 30.30
C GLU A 345 2.66 -51.60 31.77
N ARG A 346 2.70 -50.32 32.17
CA ARG A 346 2.88 -49.92 33.58
C ARG A 346 1.73 -50.40 34.46
N LEU A 347 0.48 -50.17 34.03
CA LEU A 347 -0.71 -50.61 34.76
C LEU A 347 -0.75 -52.14 34.90
N LEU A 348 -0.40 -52.88 33.85
CA LEU A 348 -0.33 -54.34 33.90
C LEU A 348 0.71 -54.84 34.91
N LYS A 349 1.90 -54.24 34.95
CA LYS A 349 2.93 -54.56 35.95
C LYS A 349 2.46 -54.27 37.38
N GLN A 350 1.75 -53.15 37.58
CA GLN A 350 1.22 -52.80 38.89
C GLN A 350 0.14 -53.79 39.36
N ILE A 351 -0.77 -54.20 38.46
CA ILE A 351 -1.76 -55.24 38.74
C ILE A 351 -1.08 -56.58 39.05
N GLU A 352 0.03 -56.91 38.38
CA GLU A 352 0.79 -58.15 38.63
C GLU A 352 1.44 -58.15 40.02
N LEU A 353 2.03 -57.03 40.43
CA LEU A 353 2.60 -56.84 41.78
C LEU A 353 1.51 -56.94 42.85
N ASP A 354 0.37 -56.24 42.70
CA ASP A 354 -0.77 -56.33 43.62
C ASP A 354 -1.32 -57.76 43.72
N LYS A 355 -1.39 -58.48 42.60
CA LYS A 355 -1.82 -59.90 42.58
C LYS A 355 -0.80 -60.84 43.22
N ALA A 356 0.49 -60.56 43.11
CA ALA A 356 1.55 -61.33 43.75
C ALA A 356 1.52 -61.11 45.27
N GLU A 357 1.33 -59.87 45.72
CA GLU A 357 1.19 -59.51 47.13
C GLU A 357 -0.04 -60.18 47.76
N ARG A 358 -1.20 -60.12 47.10
CA ARG A 358 -2.41 -60.82 47.56
C ARG A 358 -2.24 -62.35 47.65
N ARG A 359 -1.45 -62.94 46.75
CA ARG A 359 -1.10 -64.37 46.79
C ARG A 359 -0.16 -64.70 47.94
N ALA A 360 0.84 -63.86 48.19
CA ALA A 360 1.78 -64.04 49.31
C ALA A 360 1.08 -63.91 50.67
N HIS A 361 0.02 -63.09 50.74
CA HIS A 361 -0.66 -62.77 52.00
C HIS A 361 -2.02 -63.50 52.19
N ASN A 362 -2.20 -64.66 51.54
CA ASN A 362 -3.38 -65.54 51.69
C ASN A 362 -4.74 -64.82 51.57
N GLY A 363 -4.81 -63.77 50.72
CA GLY A 363 -6.03 -63.01 50.46
C GLY A 363 -6.37 -61.89 51.47
N LYS A 364 -5.51 -61.59 52.45
CA LYS A 364 -5.66 -60.41 53.35
C LYS A 364 -4.57 -59.38 53.08
N LEU A 365 -4.93 -58.12 52.84
CA LEU A 365 -3.98 -57.02 52.62
C LEU A 365 -3.45 -56.49 53.97
N THR A 366 -2.14 -56.30 54.12
CA THR A 366 -1.52 -55.63 55.27
C THR A 366 -1.18 -54.19 54.94
N ALA A 367 -1.87 -53.27 55.60
CA ALA A 367 -1.60 -51.83 55.65
C ALA A 367 -1.77 -51.04 54.32
N ALA A 368 -2.29 -49.82 54.47
CA ALA A 368 -2.71 -48.94 53.39
C ALA A 368 -1.53 -48.43 52.55
N THR A 369 -1.56 -48.71 51.24
CA THR A 369 -0.95 -47.82 50.25
C THR A 369 -1.83 -46.59 50.12
N SER A 370 -1.48 -45.54 50.86
CA SER A 370 -1.98 -44.19 50.67
C SER A 370 -1.51 -43.65 49.32
N LEU A 371 -2.37 -43.78 48.31
CA LEU A 371 -2.52 -42.75 47.30
C LEU A 371 -3.93 -42.19 47.51
N ASP A 372 -3.96 -40.89 47.80
CA ASP A 372 -5.12 -40.04 48.02
C ASP A 372 -6.34 -40.47 47.20
N ALA A 373 -7.31 -41.09 47.87
CA ALA A 373 -8.69 -41.11 47.43
C ALA A 373 -9.38 -39.96 48.18
N PRO A 374 -10.01 -39.00 47.48
CA PRO A 374 -10.61 -37.85 48.14
C PRO A 374 -11.68 -38.32 49.12
N GLU A 375 -11.55 -37.86 50.37
CA GLU A 375 -12.45 -38.20 51.47
C GLU A 375 -13.92 -37.90 51.14
N PRO A 376 -14.87 -38.75 51.56
CA PRO A 376 -16.27 -38.39 51.61
C PRO A 376 -16.48 -37.44 52.80
N VAL A 377 -16.56 -36.14 52.53
CA VAL A 377 -16.92 -35.15 53.54
C VAL A 377 -18.30 -35.44 54.12
N THR A 378 -18.32 -35.77 55.42
CA THR A 378 -19.51 -35.92 56.23
C THR A 378 -20.24 -34.58 56.37
N ALA A 379 -21.55 -34.64 56.10
CA ALA A 379 -22.51 -33.58 56.31
C ALA A 379 -22.62 -33.21 57.80
N ALA A 380 -22.18 -32.00 58.17
CA ALA A 380 -22.70 -31.21 59.28
C ALA A 380 -22.04 -29.82 59.31
N ALA A 381 -22.44 -28.94 58.38
CA ALA A 381 -22.31 -27.50 58.57
C ALA A 381 -23.58 -26.85 58.00
N ALA A 382 -24.24 -26.09 58.86
CA ALA A 382 -25.55 -25.53 58.67
C ALA A 382 -25.72 -24.80 57.33
N ALA A 383 -26.78 -25.15 56.62
CA ALA A 383 -27.34 -24.34 55.55
C ALA A 383 -27.86 -23.03 56.17
N PRO A 384 -27.40 -21.84 55.74
CA PRO A 384 -28.25 -20.68 55.74
C PRO A 384 -29.23 -20.84 54.58
N ALA A 385 -30.51 -20.81 54.95
CA ALA A 385 -31.65 -20.91 54.07
C ALA A 385 -31.53 -20.03 52.81
N HIS A 386 -32.00 -20.58 51.70
CA HIS A 386 -32.37 -19.85 50.50
C HIS A 386 -33.12 -18.56 50.84
N SER A 387 -32.44 -17.42 50.66
CA SER A 387 -33.12 -16.17 50.33
C SER A 387 -33.45 -16.20 48.84
N PRO A 388 -34.66 -15.78 48.42
CA PRO A 388 -35.11 -15.91 47.04
C PRO A 388 -34.18 -15.10 46.13
N ALA A 389 -33.79 -15.74 45.03
CA ALA A 389 -33.04 -15.10 43.95
C ALA A 389 -33.74 -13.79 43.56
N LYS A 390 -33.09 -12.66 43.86
CA LYS A 390 -33.33 -11.40 43.17
C LYS A 390 -32.95 -11.63 41.69
N PRO A 391 -33.78 -11.23 40.72
CA PRO A 391 -33.44 -11.41 39.31
C PRO A 391 -32.19 -10.58 39.01
N VAL A 392 -31.09 -11.25 38.68
CA VAL A 392 -29.86 -10.58 38.22
C VAL A 392 -30.15 -10.08 36.81
N ALA A 393 -30.53 -8.81 36.72
CA ALA A 393 -30.58 -8.07 35.47
C ALA A 393 -29.16 -8.00 34.86
N ALA A 394 -29.08 -8.11 33.53
CA ALA A 394 -27.85 -8.04 32.75
C ALA A 394 -26.97 -6.83 33.13
N PRO A 395 -25.63 -6.92 33.00
CA PRO A 395 -24.74 -5.82 33.34
C PRO A 395 -25.11 -4.59 32.51
N GLU A 396 -25.52 -3.52 33.19
CA GLU A 396 -25.89 -2.25 32.57
C GLU A 396 -24.66 -1.69 31.86
N VAL A 397 -24.67 -1.73 30.52
CA VAL A 397 -23.55 -1.28 29.69
C VAL A 397 -23.42 0.24 29.86
N ASP A 398 -22.33 0.68 30.50
CA ASP A 398 -22.10 2.11 30.74
C ASP A 398 -21.90 2.87 29.41
N LEU A 399 -22.85 3.74 29.08
CA LEU A 399 -22.88 4.55 27.86
C LEU A 399 -21.74 5.57 27.86
N GLU A 400 -21.39 6.14 29.01
CA GLU A 400 -20.40 7.21 29.14
C GLU A 400 -18.99 6.70 28.81
N THR A 401 -18.62 5.53 29.34
CA THR A 401 -17.35 4.87 28.99
C THR A 401 -17.21 4.62 27.48
N ASN A 402 -18.30 4.26 26.79
CA ASN A 402 -18.26 4.01 25.35
C ASN A 402 -18.09 5.29 24.53
N VAL A 403 -18.74 6.38 24.94
CA VAL A 403 -18.57 7.72 24.35
C VAL A 403 -17.15 8.23 24.58
N ASN A 404 -16.59 8.03 25.77
CA ASN A 404 -15.20 8.38 26.08
C ASN A 404 -14.18 7.58 25.25
N ARG A 405 -14.46 6.30 24.94
CA ARG A 405 -13.63 5.53 24.00
C ARG A 405 -13.72 6.07 22.57
N LEU A 406 -14.90 6.53 22.13
CA LEU A 406 -15.08 7.12 20.80
C LEU A 406 -14.34 8.46 20.65
N SER A 407 -14.28 9.28 21.71
CA SER A 407 -13.58 10.56 21.68
C SER A 407 -12.04 10.43 21.65
N GLN A 408 -11.49 9.25 21.97
CA GLN A 408 -10.05 8.95 21.85
C GLN A 408 -9.60 8.76 20.38
N TYR A 409 -10.51 8.45 19.46
CA TYR A 409 -10.17 8.25 18.04
C TYR A 409 -10.00 9.60 17.33
N ARG A 410 -8.79 10.16 17.41
CA ARG A 410 -8.45 11.48 16.84
C ARG A 410 -7.84 11.46 15.43
N VAL A 411 -7.31 10.32 14.99
CA VAL A 411 -6.71 10.20 13.65
C VAL A 411 -7.82 10.31 12.59
N GLY A 412 -7.71 11.29 11.70
CA GLY A 412 -8.63 11.45 10.56
C GLY A 412 -10.05 11.94 10.89
N ASN A 413 -10.32 12.44 12.11
CA ASN A 413 -11.66 12.80 12.59
C ASN A 413 -12.68 11.64 12.58
N ASP A 414 -12.20 10.40 12.65
CA ASP A 414 -13.07 9.22 12.64
C ASP A 414 -13.96 9.17 13.89
N GLY A 415 -13.45 9.54 15.07
CA GLY A 415 -14.23 9.61 16.32
C GLY A 415 -15.36 10.64 16.27
N LEU A 416 -15.09 11.85 15.76
CA LEU A 416 -16.12 12.89 15.58
C LEU A 416 -17.20 12.46 14.59
N THR A 417 -16.78 11.82 13.49
CA THR A 417 -17.70 11.29 12.47
C THR A 417 -18.58 10.19 13.05
N ALA A 418 -18.03 9.31 13.90
CA ALA A 418 -18.77 8.27 14.59
C ALA A 418 -19.80 8.85 15.56
N LEU A 419 -19.40 9.81 16.40
CA LEU A 419 -20.28 10.47 17.37
C LEU A 419 -21.45 11.19 16.68
N LYS A 420 -21.18 11.93 15.60
CA LYS A 420 -22.22 12.60 14.79
C LYS A 420 -23.16 11.58 14.14
N THR A 421 -22.62 10.48 13.62
CA THR A 421 -23.44 9.42 12.99
C THR A 421 -24.35 8.73 14.02
N LEU A 422 -23.83 8.43 15.21
CA LEU A 422 -24.63 7.88 16.31
C LEU A 422 -25.71 8.85 16.79
N LEU A 423 -25.40 10.16 16.86
CA LEU A 423 -26.37 11.20 17.21
C LEU A 423 -27.54 11.19 16.22
N VAL A 424 -27.26 11.15 14.91
CA VAL A 424 -28.31 11.07 13.88
C VAL A 424 -29.21 9.84 14.06
N TYR A 425 -28.66 8.68 14.44
CA TYR A 425 -29.48 7.49 14.70
C TYR A 425 -30.38 7.67 15.92
N VAL A 426 -29.83 8.19 17.03
CA VAL A 426 -30.60 8.43 18.25
C VAL A 426 -31.68 9.50 18.03
N THR A 427 -31.37 10.59 17.34
CA THR A 427 -32.34 11.66 17.03
C THR A 427 -33.48 11.13 16.16
N LYS A 428 -33.20 10.35 15.11
CA LYS A 428 -34.25 9.76 14.26
C LYS A 428 -35.18 8.82 15.01
N LEU A 429 -34.66 8.08 15.99
CA LEU A 429 -35.46 7.22 16.87
C LEU A 429 -36.35 8.03 17.81
N LEU A 430 -35.85 9.16 18.33
CA LEU A 430 -36.63 10.04 19.21
C LEU A 430 -37.70 10.83 18.47
N GLU A 431 -37.44 11.24 17.23
CA GLU A 431 -38.40 11.94 16.37
C GLU A 431 -39.54 11.02 15.89
N ASN A 432 -39.25 9.73 15.67
CA ASN A 432 -40.19 8.76 15.09
C ASN A 432 -40.37 7.52 15.98
N PRO A 433 -40.95 7.66 17.18
CA PRO A 433 -41.08 6.56 18.14
C PRO A 433 -42.03 5.44 17.66
N THR A 434 -42.90 5.72 16.69
CA THR A 434 -43.86 4.76 16.12
C THR A 434 -43.31 3.95 14.93
N GLU A 435 -42.17 4.35 14.35
CA GLU A 435 -41.57 3.72 13.16
C GLU A 435 -40.30 2.91 13.51
N LEU A 436 -40.37 2.08 14.56
CA LEU A 436 -39.24 1.27 15.01
C LEU A 436 -38.78 0.25 13.95
N ASP A 437 -39.70 -0.23 13.11
CA ASP A 437 -39.37 -1.16 12.02
C ASP A 437 -38.44 -0.56 10.96
N LYS A 438 -38.46 0.77 10.79
CA LYS A 438 -37.67 1.48 9.79
C LYS A 438 -36.39 2.08 10.39
N TYR A 439 -36.48 2.72 11.56
CA TYR A 439 -35.34 3.42 12.18
C TYR A 439 -34.63 2.59 13.26
N GLY A 440 -35.28 1.54 13.77
CA GLY A 440 -34.70 0.58 14.71
C GLY A 440 -33.93 -0.55 14.04
N ARG A 441 -33.79 -0.55 12.71
CA ARG A 441 -33.01 -1.55 11.96
C ARG A 441 -31.83 -0.89 11.28
N ILE A 442 -30.61 -1.32 11.63
CA ILE A 442 -29.37 -0.84 11.03
C ILE A 442 -28.68 -2.00 10.33
N ASN A 443 -28.40 -1.87 9.04
CA ASN A 443 -27.64 -2.88 8.30
C ASN A 443 -26.15 -2.81 8.71
N SER A 444 -25.65 -3.86 9.36
CA SER A 444 -24.28 -3.99 9.84
C SER A 444 -23.26 -4.32 8.74
N THR A 445 -23.68 -4.84 7.58
CA THR A 445 -22.79 -5.11 6.43
C THR A 445 -22.59 -3.91 5.53
N ASN A 446 -23.38 -2.85 5.68
CA ASN A 446 -23.20 -1.62 4.91
C ASN A 446 -21.80 -1.02 5.15
N ALA A 447 -21.05 -0.81 4.07
CA ALA A 447 -19.68 -0.30 4.11
C ALA A 447 -19.56 1.07 4.82
N ALA A 448 -20.54 1.95 4.66
CA ALA A 448 -20.55 3.27 5.32
C ALA A 448 -20.76 3.14 6.84
N PHE A 449 -21.65 2.25 7.28
CA PHE A 449 -21.84 1.96 8.70
C PHE A 449 -20.58 1.33 9.29
N LYS A 450 -20.01 0.33 8.60
CA LYS A 450 -18.80 -0.37 9.03
C LYS A 450 -17.61 0.60 9.16
N LYS A 451 -17.44 1.54 8.23
CA LYS A 451 -16.37 2.54 8.29
C LYS A 451 -16.54 3.55 9.42
N ARG A 452 -17.77 4.06 9.63
CA ARG A 452 -18.02 5.17 10.57
C ARG A 452 -18.26 4.74 12.01
N VAL A 453 -18.88 3.59 12.24
CA VAL A 453 -19.32 3.15 13.59
C VAL A 453 -18.96 1.69 13.85
N GLY A 454 -19.12 0.81 12.86
CA GLY A 454 -18.97 -0.64 13.03
C GLY A 454 -17.53 -1.13 13.27
N SER A 455 -16.52 -0.43 12.75
CA SER A 455 -15.09 -0.72 12.97
C SER A 455 -14.60 -0.23 14.33
N LEU A 456 -15.31 0.69 14.96
CA LEU A 456 -14.92 1.31 16.22
C LEU A 456 -15.54 0.55 17.39
N ILE A 457 -14.68 0.09 18.31
CA ILE A 457 -15.10 -0.70 19.47
C ILE A 457 -16.17 0.05 20.30
N GLY A 458 -15.98 1.36 20.50
CA GLY A 458 -16.94 2.19 21.24
C GLY A 458 -18.30 2.34 20.55
N GLY A 459 -18.35 2.29 19.21
CA GLY A 459 -19.58 2.54 18.45
C GLY A 459 -20.57 1.38 18.52
N THR A 460 -20.09 0.16 18.35
CA THR A 460 -20.93 -1.05 18.44
C THR A 460 -21.38 -1.35 19.88
N MET A 461 -20.52 -1.08 20.87
CA MET A 461 -20.87 -1.23 22.28
C MET A 461 -21.89 -0.19 22.75
N PHE A 462 -21.80 1.04 22.24
CA PHE A 462 -22.78 2.09 22.51
C PHE A 462 -24.18 1.72 21.97
N LEU A 463 -24.26 1.23 20.72
CA LEU A 463 -25.54 0.76 20.15
C LEU A 463 -26.14 -0.37 20.97
N ARG A 464 -25.32 -1.33 21.41
CA ARG A 464 -25.76 -2.41 22.31
C ARG A 464 -26.26 -1.86 23.66
N GLY A 465 -25.60 -0.86 24.23
CA GLY A 465 -26.02 -0.23 25.48
C GLY A 465 -27.37 0.50 25.39
N ILE A 466 -27.72 1.00 24.21
CA ILE A 466 -29.03 1.61 23.93
C ILE A 466 -30.14 0.55 23.74
N GLY A 467 -29.76 -0.70 23.42
CA GLY A 467 -30.69 -1.82 23.23
C GLY A 467 -30.69 -2.42 21.82
N PHE A 468 -29.74 -2.06 20.96
CA PHE A 468 -29.57 -2.75 19.67
C PHE A 468 -28.93 -4.13 19.87
N GLU A 469 -29.61 -5.15 19.39
CA GLU A 469 -29.10 -6.52 19.40
C GLU A 469 -28.74 -6.96 17.98
N LYS A 470 -27.68 -7.76 17.87
CA LYS A 470 -27.34 -8.40 16.59
C LYS A 470 -28.27 -9.59 16.39
N GLU A 471 -28.89 -9.66 15.23
CA GLU A 471 -29.70 -10.80 14.84
C GLU A 471 -28.83 -12.07 14.70
N VAL A 472 -29.31 -13.23 15.17
CA VAL A 472 -28.53 -14.47 15.33
C VAL A 472 -27.96 -14.97 14.01
N ASP A 473 -28.69 -14.77 12.91
CA ASP A 473 -28.32 -15.18 11.54
C ASP A 473 -28.48 -14.03 10.52
N GLY A 474 -28.57 -12.79 11.00
CA GLY A 474 -28.87 -11.62 10.19
C GLY A 474 -27.75 -10.60 10.13
N ASP A 475 -27.69 -9.88 9.01
CA ASP A 475 -26.78 -8.75 8.80
C ASP A 475 -27.26 -7.46 9.48
N TYR A 476 -28.35 -7.52 10.26
CA TYR A 476 -28.99 -6.35 10.86
C TYR A 476 -28.77 -6.27 12.38
N LEU A 477 -28.62 -5.04 12.86
CA LEU A 477 -28.76 -4.66 14.26
C LEU A 477 -30.19 -4.15 14.45
N VAL A 478 -30.94 -4.77 15.36
CA VAL A 478 -32.35 -4.46 15.59
C VAL A 478 -32.56 -3.98 17.02
N LEU A 479 -33.24 -2.84 17.17
CA LEU A 479 -33.70 -2.33 18.45
C LEU A 479 -35.04 -3.00 18.80
N ARG A 480 -35.04 -3.87 19.81
CA ARG A 480 -36.23 -4.65 20.21
C ARG A 480 -37.17 -3.88 21.12
N GLU A 481 -36.63 -3.01 21.96
CA GLU A 481 -37.38 -2.22 22.93
C GLU A 481 -37.05 -0.74 22.79
N PHE A 482 -38.09 0.09 22.65
CA PHE A 482 -37.92 1.55 22.66
C PHE A 482 -37.86 2.06 24.11
N ASN A 483 -36.70 2.58 24.51
CA ASN A 483 -36.52 3.21 25.82
C ASN A 483 -36.25 4.71 25.67
N GLY A 484 -37.30 5.52 25.77
CA GLY A 484 -37.24 6.96 25.53
C GLY A 484 -36.45 7.78 26.56
N THR A 485 -36.20 7.26 27.77
CA THR A 485 -35.35 7.94 28.76
C THR A 485 -33.88 7.67 28.46
N ARG A 486 -33.50 6.40 28.25
CA ARG A 486 -32.13 6.02 27.86
C ARG A 486 -31.69 6.67 26.55
N LEU A 487 -32.57 6.77 25.56
CA LEU A 487 -32.27 7.45 24.30
C LEU A 487 -32.04 8.95 24.49
N ARG A 488 -32.80 9.62 25.37
CA ARG A 488 -32.60 11.05 25.69
C ARG A 488 -31.30 11.28 26.46
N ASP A 489 -30.94 10.39 27.36
CA ASP A 489 -29.67 10.46 28.09
C ASP A 489 -28.49 10.22 27.14
N ALA A 490 -28.59 9.23 26.25
CA ALA A 490 -27.62 8.97 25.19
C ALA A 490 -27.45 10.17 24.24
N GLN A 491 -28.54 10.85 23.87
CA GLN A 491 -28.49 12.06 23.05
C GLN A 491 -27.67 13.16 23.73
N ARG A 492 -27.97 13.47 25.01
CA ARG A 492 -27.24 14.50 25.77
C ARG A 492 -25.76 14.17 25.92
N LEU A 493 -25.42 12.90 26.14
CA LEU A 493 -24.02 12.46 26.24
C LEU A 493 -23.27 12.64 24.92
N LEU A 494 -23.90 12.31 23.79
CA LEU A 494 -23.30 12.51 22.46
C LEU A 494 -23.12 13.99 22.12
N GLU A 495 -24.13 14.83 22.38
CA GLU A 495 -24.06 16.28 22.18
C GLU A 495 -22.90 16.90 23.00
N ARG A 496 -22.84 16.57 24.30
CA ARG A 496 -21.74 17.02 25.18
C ARG A 496 -20.37 16.57 24.68
N ALA A 497 -20.25 15.33 24.20
CA ALA A 497 -19.00 14.81 23.69
C ALA A 497 -18.57 15.46 22.38
N ILE A 498 -19.51 15.79 21.49
CA ILE A 498 -19.25 16.52 20.25
C ILE A 498 -18.77 17.95 20.55
N ASP A 499 -19.43 18.63 21.50
CA ASP A 499 -19.03 19.97 21.93
C ASP A 499 -17.63 19.97 22.57
N ALA A 500 -17.36 19.00 23.46
CA ALA A 500 -16.04 18.81 24.05
C ALA A 500 -14.96 18.46 23.01
N TYR A 501 -15.33 17.78 21.91
CA TYR A 501 -14.40 17.48 20.82
C TYR A 501 -14.03 18.77 20.07
N HIS A 502 -14.97 19.67 19.81
CA HIS A 502 -14.68 20.96 19.16
C HIS A 502 -13.89 21.93 20.05
N GLN A 503 -13.99 21.83 21.38
CA GLN A 503 -13.22 22.67 22.32
C GLN A 503 -11.77 22.22 22.52
N ASN A 504 -11.43 20.97 22.16
CA ASN A 504 -10.11 20.36 22.33
C ASN A 504 -9.33 20.19 21.00
N VAL A 505 -9.82 20.80 19.92
CA VAL A 505 -9.16 21.02 18.63
C VAL A 505 -8.79 22.49 18.56
#